data_AF-A0A519UE80-F1
#
_entry.id   AF-A0A519UE80-F1
#
_cell.length_a   1.000
_cell.length_b   1.000
_cell.length_c   1.000
_cell.angle_alpha   90.00
_cell.angle_beta   90.00
_cell.angle_gamma   90.00
#
_symmetry.space_group_name_H-M   'P 1'
#
loop_
_entity.id
_entity.type
_entity.pdbx_description
1 polymer ?
#
loop_
_entity_poly.entity_id
_entity_poly.type
_entity_poly.pdbx_seq_one_letter_code
_entity_poly.pdbx_strand_id
1 'polypeptide(L)'
;MKAIVRKSLFVPAVAALLCTSFAGCTKLEEELYESRSEYEPTGGPSSADLSGVYNQLNQMVGQANWYALQEHTTDEMLGPTRGTDWDDFGTWRKLHLHTWDGAHNQIFDTWNGMNGALFQATLVAEKATNAAEKAQGQFLRAFFAYQVMDLWGQVPYRGADDDPDQIPSVKTRSEAFD
;
A
#
# COMPACT_ATOMS: atom_id res chain seq x y z
N MET A 1 16.18 76.30 -3.96
CA MET A 1 16.50 75.18 -3.05
C MET A 1 15.96 73.90 -3.72
N LYS A 2 16.81 73.05 -4.32
CA LYS A 2 16.38 71.83 -5.01
C LYS A 2 16.48 70.64 -4.04
N ALA A 3 15.37 69.98 -3.75
CA ALA A 3 15.34 68.77 -2.92
C ALA A 3 15.80 67.56 -3.74
N ILE A 4 16.76 66.80 -3.22
CA ILE A 4 17.22 65.53 -3.80
C ILE A 4 16.45 64.40 -3.11
N VAL A 5 15.57 63.72 -3.85
CA VAL A 5 14.88 62.51 -3.38
C VAL A 5 15.77 61.29 -3.66
N ARG A 6 16.25 60.61 -2.61
CA ARG A 6 16.98 59.34 -2.74
C ARG A 6 15.99 58.19 -2.97
N LYS A 7 15.97 57.61 -4.17
CA LYS A 7 15.24 56.37 -4.44
C LYS A 7 15.99 55.19 -3.80
N SER A 8 15.38 54.51 -2.82
CA SER A 8 15.98 53.33 -2.18
C SER A 8 15.89 52.12 -3.11
N LEU A 9 17.02 51.77 -3.71
CA LEU A 9 17.16 50.64 -4.65
C LEU A 9 17.00 49.24 -4.00
N PHE A 10 16.86 49.17 -2.67
CA PHE A 10 16.84 47.92 -1.91
C PHE A 10 15.49 47.18 -1.90
N VAL A 11 14.38 47.91 -2.04
CA VAL A 11 13.02 47.33 -2.01
C VAL A 11 12.72 46.40 -3.20
N PRO A 12 13.07 46.72 -4.46
CA PRO A 12 12.80 45.81 -5.58
C PRO A 12 13.67 44.53 -5.56
N ALA A 13 14.85 44.57 -4.93
CA ALA A 13 15.76 43.42 -4.87
C ALA A 13 15.26 42.33 -3.91
N VAL A 14 14.67 42.72 -2.77
CA VAL A 14 14.11 41.78 -1.79
C VAL A 14 12.83 41.12 -2.31
N ALA A 15 12.00 41.86 -3.06
CA ALA A 15 10.79 41.31 -3.69
C ALA A 15 11.09 40.31 -4.81
N ALA A 16 12.18 40.51 -5.57
CA ALA A 16 12.61 39.58 -6.61
C ALA A 16 13.14 38.26 -6.05
N LEU A 17 13.83 38.28 -4.89
CA LEU A 17 14.39 37.09 -4.24
C LEU A 17 13.31 36.20 -3.56
N LEU A 18 12.17 36.79 -3.17
CA LEU A 18 11.05 36.07 -2.54
C LEU A 18 10.16 35.35 -3.57
N CYS A 19 10.22 35.75 -4.85
CA CYS A 19 9.43 35.13 -5.92
C CYS A 19 10.06 33.82 -6.45
N THR A 20 11.36 33.59 -6.22
CA THR A 20 12.06 32.39 -6.69
C THR A 20 11.83 31.15 -5.83
N SER A 21 11.25 31.30 -4.63
CA SER A 21 10.99 30.17 -3.70
C SER A 21 9.68 29.41 -3.97
N PHE A 22 8.83 29.87 -4.89
CA PHE A 22 7.57 29.19 -5.26
C PHE A 22 7.63 28.40 -6.58
N ALA A 23 8.77 28.41 -7.28
CA ALA A 23 8.98 27.60 -8.50
C ALA A 23 9.44 26.15 -8.22
N GLY A 24 9.38 25.71 -6.96
CA GLY A 24 9.70 24.36 -6.53
C GLY A 24 8.55 23.38 -6.78
N CYS A 25 8.12 23.24 -8.03
CA CYS A 25 7.41 22.02 -8.45
C CYS A 25 8.44 20.88 -8.47
N THR A 26 8.70 20.26 -7.32
CA THR A 26 9.45 19.02 -7.28
C THR A 26 8.56 17.93 -7.87
N LYS A 27 8.73 17.64 -9.16
CA LYS A 27 8.48 16.28 -9.64
C LYS A 27 9.51 15.41 -8.97
N LEU A 28 9.11 14.80 -7.86
CA LEU A 28 9.90 13.79 -7.19
C LEU A 28 9.82 12.54 -8.06
N GLU A 29 10.80 12.37 -8.94
CA GLU A 29 11.06 11.11 -9.62
C GLU A 29 11.76 10.21 -8.59
N GLU A 30 10.95 9.48 -7.83
CA GLU A 30 11.44 8.48 -6.88
C GLU A 30 11.99 7.30 -7.69
N GLU A 31 13.32 7.20 -7.77
CA GLU A 31 13.96 5.94 -8.13
C GLU A 31 13.66 4.94 -7.00
N LEU A 32 12.73 4.01 -7.26
CA LEU A 32 12.44 2.89 -6.38
C LEU A 32 13.68 1.99 -6.30
N TYR A 33 14.56 2.31 -5.36
CA TYR A 33 15.69 1.44 -5.03
C TYR A 33 15.14 0.21 -4.32
N GLU A 34 15.20 -0.92 -5.03
CA GLU A 34 15.00 -2.29 -4.58
C GLU A 34 13.93 -2.43 -3.48
N SER A 35 12.71 -2.80 -3.89
CA SER A 35 11.80 -3.48 -2.97
C SER A 35 12.61 -4.62 -2.36
N ARG A 36 12.77 -4.63 -1.03
CA ARG A 36 13.44 -5.73 -0.33
C ARG A 36 12.77 -7.02 -0.77
N SER A 37 13.39 -7.72 -1.71
CA SER A 37 13.00 -9.08 -2.04
C SER A 37 13.41 -9.87 -0.81
N GLU A 38 12.50 -10.05 0.13
CA GLU A 38 12.56 -11.22 1.02
C GLU A 38 12.28 -12.48 0.20
N TYR A 39 12.99 -12.64 -0.92
CA TYR A 39 13.11 -13.89 -1.63
C TYR A 39 14.43 -14.51 -1.20
N GLU A 40 14.42 -15.05 0.01
CA GLU A 40 15.32 -16.15 0.33
C GLU A 40 14.65 -17.43 -0.22
N PRO A 41 15.14 -18.05 -1.30
CA PRO A 41 14.60 -19.31 -1.82
C PRO A 41 14.97 -20.43 -0.85
N THR A 42 14.28 -20.50 0.29
CA THR A 42 14.35 -21.65 1.20
C THR A 42 13.43 -22.80 0.76
N GLY A 43 12.83 -22.68 -0.41
CA GLY A 43 12.26 -23.79 -1.18
C GLY A 43 12.43 -23.48 -2.67
N GLY A 44 12.63 -24.51 -3.50
CA GLY A 44 12.52 -24.40 -4.96
C GLY A 44 11.19 -23.75 -5.36
N PRO A 45 10.95 -23.46 -6.66
CA PRO A 45 9.77 -22.70 -7.08
C PRO A 45 8.53 -23.35 -6.48
N SER A 46 7.98 -22.73 -5.43
CA SER A 46 6.65 -23.03 -4.98
C SER A 46 5.81 -22.47 -6.10
N SER A 47 5.58 -23.27 -7.13
CA SER A 47 4.54 -23.01 -8.09
C SER A 47 3.31 -22.79 -7.23
N ALA A 48 2.84 -21.54 -7.14
CA ALA A 48 1.64 -21.23 -6.38
C ALA A 48 0.56 -22.20 -6.86
N ASP A 49 0.11 -23.08 -5.97
CA ASP A 49 -0.93 -24.04 -6.24
C ASP A 49 -2.23 -23.49 -5.66
N LEU A 50 -3.36 -24.02 -6.15
CA LEU A 50 -4.67 -23.54 -5.74
C LEU A 50 -4.87 -23.65 -4.21
N SER A 51 -4.33 -24.71 -3.61
CA SER A 51 -4.36 -24.93 -2.15
C SER A 51 -3.65 -23.82 -1.38
N GLY A 52 -2.46 -23.42 -1.82
CA GLY A 52 -1.70 -22.31 -1.28
C GLY A 52 -2.49 -21.00 -1.32
N VAL A 53 -3.15 -20.70 -2.44
CA VAL A 53 -3.99 -19.49 -2.56
C VAL A 53 -5.18 -19.54 -1.61
N TYR A 54 -5.85 -20.69 -1.44
CA TYR A 54 -6.91 -20.83 -0.44
C TYR A 54 -6.39 -20.65 0.98
N ASN A 55 -5.19 -21.15 1.29
CA ASN A 55 -4.58 -20.97 2.61
C ASN A 55 -4.33 -19.48 2.93
N GLN A 56 -4.11 -18.63 1.92
CA GLN A 56 -3.97 -17.18 2.12
C GLN A 56 -5.22 -16.52 2.68
N LEU A 57 -6.41 -17.13 2.58
CA LEU A 57 -7.62 -16.59 3.21
C LEU A 57 -7.54 -16.57 4.74
N ASN A 58 -6.72 -17.43 5.34
CA ASN A 58 -6.56 -17.47 6.80
C ASN A 58 -5.97 -16.19 7.38
N GLN A 59 -5.27 -15.37 6.58
CA GLN A 59 -4.71 -14.10 7.05
C GLN A 59 -5.79 -13.06 7.37
N MET A 60 -7.03 -13.28 6.90
CA MET A 60 -8.17 -12.39 7.13
C MET A 60 -8.93 -12.74 8.42
N VAL A 61 -8.55 -13.84 9.08
CA VAL A 61 -9.22 -14.34 10.27
C VAL A 61 -8.40 -13.94 11.51
N GLY A 62 -9.09 -13.60 12.59
CA GLY A 62 -8.46 -13.24 13.86
C GLY A 62 -8.85 -11.83 14.28
N GLN A 63 -7.98 -11.18 15.06
CA GLN A 63 -8.21 -9.83 15.61
C GLN A 63 -7.29 -8.76 15.01
N ALA A 64 -6.33 -9.16 14.19
CA ALA A 64 -5.25 -8.33 13.68
C ALA A 64 -5.32 -8.18 12.15
N ASN A 65 -4.41 -7.38 11.59
CA ASN A 65 -4.21 -7.15 10.17
C ASN A 65 -5.51 -6.73 9.49
N TRP A 66 -5.94 -7.46 8.46
CA TRP A 66 -7.15 -7.15 7.70
C TRP A 66 -8.37 -6.95 8.60
N TYR A 67 -8.60 -7.83 9.57
CA TYR A 67 -9.74 -7.71 10.48
C TYR A 67 -9.64 -6.41 11.30
N ALA A 68 -8.45 -6.08 11.80
CA ALA A 68 -8.25 -4.84 12.54
C ALA A 68 -8.54 -3.59 11.69
N LEU A 69 -8.20 -3.60 10.40
CA LEU A 69 -8.49 -2.48 9.52
C LEU A 69 -9.99 -2.30 9.26
N GLN A 70 -10.76 -3.39 9.27
CA GLN A 70 -12.21 -3.36 9.08
C GLN A 70 -13.00 -3.03 10.34
N GLU A 71 -12.44 -3.30 11.53
CA GLU A 71 -13.22 -3.31 12.77
C GLU A 71 -12.72 -2.26 13.77
N HIS A 72 -11.41 -2.23 14.08
CA HIS A 72 -10.85 -1.28 15.05
C HIS A 72 -10.94 0.18 14.58
N THR A 73 -11.09 0.41 13.28
CA THR A 73 -11.25 1.73 12.67
C THR A 73 -12.70 2.22 12.72
N THR A 74 -13.65 1.38 13.16
CA THR A 74 -15.09 1.68 13.23
C THR A 74 -15.54 1.96 14.67
N ASP A 75 -16.84 2.17 14.85
CA ASP A 75 -17.50 2.26 16.15
C ASP A 75 -17.95 0.90 16.72
N GLU A 76 -17.75 -0.21 16.00
CA GLU A 76 -18.19 -1.55 16.39
C GLU A 76 -17.25 -2.20 17.42
N MET A 77 -15.95 -1.89 17.37
CA MET A 77 -14.92 -2.45 18.23
C MET A 77 -13.89 -1.41 18.68
N LEU A 78 -13.40 -1.56 19.91
CA LEU A 78 -12.26 -0.80 20.42
C LEU A 78 -11.31 -1.74 21.15
N GLY A 79 -9.99 -1.62 20.89
CA GLY A 79 -8.94 -2.28 21.66
C GLY A 79 -8.58 -1.44 22.90
N PRO A 80 -9.03 -1.81 24.11
CA PRO A 80 -8.80 -1.00 25.30
C PRO A 80 -7.40 -1.23 25.86
N THR A 81 -6.76 -0.17 26.34
CA THR A 81 -5.56 -0.30 27.17
C THR A 81 -5.98 -0.62 28.60
N ARG A 82 -5.43 -1.69 29.20
CA ARG A 82 -5.73 -2.12 30.58
C ARG A 82 -4.47 -2.07 31.43
N GLY A 83 -4.22 -0.93 32.07
CA GLY A 83 -2.98 -0.71 32.82
C GLY A 83 -1.78 -0.68 31.86
N THR A 84 -0.81 -1.56 32.07
CA THR A 84 0.34 -1.74 31.16
C THR A 84 0.06 -2.74 30.03
N ASP A 85 -1.06 -3.46 30.09
CA ASP A 85 -1.42 -4.49 29.12
C ASP A 85 -2.24 -3.90 27.95
N TRP A 86 -2.04 -4.47 26.76
CA TRP A 86 -2.77 -4.15 25.51
C TRP A 86 -2.63 -2.71 25.01
N ASP A 87 -1.60 -1.98 25.45
CA ASP A 87 -1.26 -0.71 24.79
C ASP A 87 -0.64 -0.95 23.41
N ASP A 88 0.21 -1.97 23.27
CA ASP A 88 0.94 -2.32 22.04
C ASP A 88 1.55 -1.09 21.34
N PHE A 89 2.19 -0.20 22.12
CA PHE A 89 2.74 1.07 21.66
C PHE A 89 1.70 1.97 20.96
N GLY A 90 0.46 1.90 21.42
CA GLY A 90 -0.70 2.61 20.89
C GLY A 90 -1.24 2.05 19.58
N THR A 91 -0.91 0.84 19.15
CA THR A 91 -1.37 0.23 17.89
C THR A 91 -2.88 0.37 17.70
N TRP A 92 -3.67 -0.16 18.63
CA TRP A 92 -5.14 -0.15 18.53
C TRP A 92 -5.72 1.26 18.64
N ARG A 93 -5.08 2.12 19.44
CA ARG A 93 -5.49 3.52 19.61
C ARG A 93 -5.26 4.32 18.33
N LYS A 94 -4.14 4.13 17.66
CA LYS A 94 -3.84 4.80 16.38
C LYS A 94 -4.86 4.39 15.33
N LEU A 95 -5.19 3.09 15.23
CA LEU A 95 -6.26 2.58 14.37
C LEU A 95 -7.64 3.14 14.73
N HIS A 96 -8.00 3.27 16.00
CA HIS A 96 -9.31 3.82 16.33
C HIS A 96 -9.42 5.33 16.08
N LEU A 97 -8.32 6.06 16.27
CA LEU A 97 -8.28 7.51 16.13
C LEU A 97 -7.94 7.98 14.71
N HIS A 98 -7.72 7.08 13.75
CA HIS A 98 -7.35 7.45 12.39
C HIS A 98 -6.05 8.26 12.30
N THR A 99 -5.07 7.94 13.15
CA THR A 99 -3.77 8.63 13.23
C THR A 99 -2.58 7.76 12.82
N TRP A 100 -2.82 6.67 12.07
CA TRP A 100 -1.75 5.80 11.60
C TRP A 100 -1.05 6.37 10.36
N ASP A 101 0.19 5.93 10.12
CA ASP A 101 0.93 6.15 8.88
C ASP A 101 1.21 4.81 8.19
N GLY A 102 1.92 4.84 7.06
CA GLY A 102 2.28 3.63 6.31
C GLY A 102 3.23 2.68 7.05
N ALA A 103 3.88 3.12 8.12
CA ALA A 103 4.78 2.29 8.93
C ALA A 103 4.03 1.57 10.07
N HIS A 104 2.73 1.82 10.24
CA HIS A 104 1.92 1.09 11.21
C HIS A 104 1.88 -0.40 10.86
N ASN A 105 2.29 -1.27 11.81
CA ASN A 105 2.43 -2.71 11.60
C ASN A 105 1.19 -3.36 10.96
N GLN A 106 -0.02 -3.06 11.47
CA GLN A 106 -1.25 -3.62 10.93
C GLN A 106 -1.53 -3.20 9.47
N ILE A 107 -1.07 -2.02 9.06
CA ILE A 107 -1.23 -1.52 7.69
C ILE A 107 -0.20 -2.20 6.78
N PHE A 108 1.07 -2.20 7.20
CA PHE A 108 2.18 -2.76 6.45
C PHE A 108 2.02 -4.27 6.23
N ASP A 109 1.71 -5.02 7.28
CA ASP A 109 1.57 -6.48 7.22
C ASP A 109 0.37 -6.87 6.35
N THR A 110 -0.76 -6.16 6.46
CA THR A 110 -1.94 -6.40 5.61
C THR A 110 -1.65 -6.07 4.15
N TRP A 111 -0.96 -4.96 3.86
CA TRP A 111 -0.59 -4.59 2.49
C TRP A 111 0.25 -5.68 1.83
N ASN A 112 1.31 -6.15 2.50
CA ASN A 112 2.20 -7.16 1.95
C ASN A 112 1.51 -8.52 1.82
N GLY A 113 0.75 -8.92 2.85
CA GLY A 113 0.01 -10.19 2.83
C GLY A 113 -1.03 -10.26 1.72
N MET A 114 -1.81 -9.19 1.53
CA MET A 114 -2.85 -9.13 0.49
C MET A 114 -2.25 -9.08 -0.92
N ASN A 115 -1.20 -8.28 -1.14
CA ASN A 115 -0.53 -8.24 -2.45
C ASN A 115 0.19 -9.55 -2.77
N GLY A 116 0.79 -10.21 -1.76
CA GLY A 116 1.37 -11.54 -1.91
C GLY A 116 0.32 -12.58 -2.31
N ALA A 117 -0.84 -12.59 -1.64
CA ALA A 117 -1.96 -13.47 -1.97
C ALA A 117 -2.54 -13.19 -3.35
N LEU A 118 -2.68 -11.91 -3.73
CA LEU A 118 -3.10 -11.48 -5.06
C LEU A 118 -2.16 -12.02 -6.14
N PHE A 119 -0.85 -11.93 -5.95
CA PHE A 119 0.11 -12.44 -6.93
C PHE A 119 0.10 -13.96 -7.01
N GLN A 120 0.01 -14.67 -5.87
CA GLN A 120 -0.15 -16.13 -5.87
C GLN A 120 -1.42 -16.56 -6.62
N ALA A 121 -2.53 -15.84 -6.44
CA ALA A 121 -3.76 -16.08 -7.19
C ALA A 121 -3.58 -15.81 -8.70
N THR A 122 -2.81 -14.78 -9.08
CA THR A 122 -2.45 -14.50 -10.47
C THR A 122 -1.68 -15.64 -11.12
N LEU A 123 -0.70 -16.21 -10.43
CA LEU A 123 0.04 -17.37 -10.92
C LEU A 123 -0.91 -18.54 -11.25
N VAL A 124 -1.87 -18.86 -10.38
CA VAL A 124 -2.87 -19.91 -10.65
C VAL A 124 -3.81 -19.50 -11.79
N ALA A 125 -4.31 -18.26 -11.78
CA ALA A 125 -5.25 -17.74 -12.78
C ALA A 125 -4.69 -17.75 -14.21
N GLU A 126 -3.37 -17.62 -14.36
CA GLU A 126 -2.72 -17.51 -15.66
C GLU A 126 -2.05 -18.83 -16.09
N LYS A 127 -1.48 -19.61 -15.13
CA LYS A 127 -0.69 -20.81 -15.43
C LYS A 127 -1.43 -22.14 -15.23
N ALA A 128 -2.58 -22.18 -14.55
CA ALA A 128 -3.32 -23.42 -14.38
C ALA A 128 -3.82 -23.97 -15.72
N THR A 129 -3.57 -25.26 -15.96
CA THR A 129 -4.00 -25.98 -17.17
C THR A 129 -5.41 -26.57 -17.02
N ASN A 130 -5.80 -26.90 -15.78
CA ASN A 130 -7.14 -27.36 -15.46
C ASN A 130 -8.11 -26.17 -15.43
N ALA A 131 -9.21 -26.26 -16.18
CA ALA A 131 -10.20 -25.18 -16.28
C ALA A 131 -10.89 -24.83 -14.95
N ALA A 132 -11.15 -25.82 -14.09
CA ALA A 132 -11.77 -25.60 -12.78
C ALA A 132 -10.79 -24.92 -11.81
N GLU A 133 -9.51 -25.27 -11.83
CA GLU A 133 -8.49 -24.60 -11.03
C GLU A 133 -8.27 -23.17 -11.50
N LYS A 134 -8.20 -22.97 -12.82
CA LYS A 134 -8.06 -21.64 -13.42
C LYS A 134 -9.20 -20.71 -13.03
N ALA A 135 -10.45 -21.20 -13.08
CA ALA A 135 -11.62 -20.42 -12.69
C ALA A 135 -11.58 -20.01 -11.21
N GLN A 136 -11.15 -20.91 -10.32
CA GLN A 136 -10.99 -20.59 -8.89
C GLN A 136 -9.84 -19.60 -8.67
N GLY A 137 -8.71 -19.74 -9.36
CA GLY A 137 -7.62 -18.79 -9.34
C GLY A 137 -8.05 -17.39 -9.80
N GLN A 138 -8.84 -17.30 -10.87
CA GLN A 138 -9.40 -16.03 -11.35
C GLN A 138 -10.33 -15.38 -10.32
N PHE A 139 -11.20 -16.17 -9.69
CA PHE A 139 -12.06 -15.69 -8.61
C PHE A 139 -11.24 -15.18 -7.42
N LEU A 140 -10.29 -15.96 -6.93
CA LEU A 140 -9.43 -15.58 -5.79
C LEU A 140 -8.59 -14.35 -6.11
N ARG A 141 -8.09 -14.22 -7.35
CA ARG A 141 -7.39 -13.02 -7.82
C ARG A 141 -8.30 -11.79 -7.74
N ALA A 142 -9.53 -11.90 -8.24
CA ALA A 142 -10.50 -10.81 -8.16
C ALA A 142 -10.87 -10.47 -6.71
N PHE A 143 -11.02 -11.49 -5.85
CA PHE A 143 -11.31 -11.31 -4.43
C PHE A 143 -10.20 -10.55 -3.70
N PHE A 144 -8.94 -11.00 -3.81
CA PHE A 144 -7.82 -10.29 -3.18
C PHE A 144 -7.61 -8.89 -3.78
N ALA A 145 -7.79 -8.72 -5.10
CA ALA A 145 -7.75 -7.41 -5.73
C ALA A 145 -8.82 -6.47 -5.16
N TYR A 146 -10.03 -6.98 -4.93
CA TYR A 146 -11.11 -6.22 -4.30
C TYR A 146 -10.76 -5.79 -2.87
N GLN A 147 -10.17 -6.68 -2.06
CA GLN A 147 -9.74 -6.32 -0.69
C GLN A 147 -8.66 -5.23 -0.71
N VAL A 148 -7.68 -5.30 -1.63
CA VAL A 148 -6.65 -4.27 -1.78
C VAL A 148 -7.25 -2.95 -2.28
N MET A 149 -8.15 -3.03 -3.27
CA MET A 149 -8.85 -1.86 -3.79
C MET A 149 -9.69 -1.17 -2.72
N ASP A 150 -10.40 -1.92 -1.88
CA ASP A 150 -11.26 -1.38 -0.83
C ASP A 150 -10.46 -0.54 0.16
N LEU A 151 -9.38 -1.13 0.70
CA LEU A 151 -8.53 -0.53 1.74
C LEU A 151 -7.64 0.62 1.23
N TRP A 152 -7.10 0.53 0.01
CA TRP A 152 -6.11 1.50 -0.49
C TRP A 152 -6.55 2.30 -1.72
N GLY A 153 -7.65 1.94 -2.37
CA GLY A 153 -8.13 2.62 -3.59
C GLY A 153 -7.23 2.46 -4.81
N GLN A 154 -6.27 1.55 -4.76
CA GLN A 154 -5.32 1.24 -5.84
C GLN A 154 -4.96 -0.24 -5.76
N VAL A 155 -4.66 -0.86 -6.91
CA VAL A 155 -4.30 -2.28 -6.98
C VAL A 155 -3.05 -2.46 -7.83
N PRO A 156 -1.91 -2.82 -7.22
CA PRO A 156 -0.74 -3.28 -7.95
C PRO A 156 -1.06 -4.57 -8.73
N TYR A 157 -0.62 -4.64 -9.97
CA TYR A 157 -0.77 -5.80 -10.84
C TYR A 157 0.55 -6.14 -11.51
N ARG A 158 0.85 -7.45 -11.46
CA ARG A 158 1.98 -8.11 -12.11
C ARG A 158 1.48 -9.39 -12.75
N GLY A 159 1.82 -9.62 -14.02
CA GLY A 159 1.55 -10.86 -14.75
C GLY A 159 2.41 -12.01 -14.25
N ALA A 160 1.97 -13.24 -14.48
CA ALA A 160 2.65 -14.43 -13.96
C ALA A 160 4.05 -14.67 -14.56
N ASP A 161 4.35 -14.07 -15.70
CA ASP A 161 5.61 -14.18 -16.44
C ASP A 161 6.42 -12.87 -16.47
N ASP A 162 5.97 -11.85 -15.73
CA ASP A 162 6.71 -10.59 -15.60
C ASP A 162 8.03 -10.81 -14.84
N ASP A 163 9.03 -10.02 -15.18
CA ASP A 163 10.33 -10.05 -14.50
C ASP A 163 10.17 -9.67 -13.00
N PRO A 164 10.83 -10.38 -12.06
CA PRO A 164 10.76 -10.06 -10.63
C PRO A 164 11.13 -8.61 -10.28
N ASP A 165 12.04 -8.00 -11.06
CA ASP A 165 12.54 -6.64 -10.87
C ASP A 165 11.69 -5.60 -11.61
N GLN A 166 10.73 -6.04 -12.44
CA GLN A 166 9.81 -5.12 -13.11
C GLN A 166 8.86 -4.49 -12.09
N ILE A 167 8.85 -3.16 -12.05
CA ILE A 167 7.91 -2.40 -11.22
C ILE A 167 6.47 -2.77 -11.64
N PRO A 168 5.60 -3.19 -10.69
CA PRO A 168 4.21 -3.52 -11.00
C PRO A 168 3.45 -2.32 -11.57
N SER A 169 2.55 -2.57 -12.50
CA SER A 169 1.56 -1.57 -12.89
C SER A 169 0.60 -1.32 -11.72
N VAL A 170 0.14 -0.09 -11.51
CA VAL A 170 -0.81 0.23 -10.44
C VAL A 170 -2.10 0.72 -11.05
N LYS A 171 -3.18 -0.04 -10.85
CA LYS A 171 -4.52 0.33 -11.26
C LYS A 171 -5.15 1.28 -10.26
N THR A 172 -5.85 2.30 -10.75
CA THR A 172 -6.75 3.11 -9.94
C THR A 172 -7.97 2.29 -9.49
N ARG A 173 -8.72 2.81 -8.51
CA ARG A 173 -9.97 2.18 -8.05
C ARG A 173 -10.94 1.86 -9.19
N SER A 174 -11.12 2.77 -10.17
CA SER A 174 -12.03 2.52 -11.29
C SER A 174 -11.51 1.40 -12.19
N GLU A 175 -10.23 1.45 -12.58
CA GLU A 175 -9.61 0.44 -13.44
C GLU A 175 -9.48 -0.96 -12.80
N ALA A 176 -9.49 -1.01 -11.47
CA ALA A 176 -9.50 -2.26 -10.72
C ALA A 176 -10.92 -2.83 -10.55
N PHE A 177 -11.93 -1.95 -10.50
CA PHE A 177 -13.34 -2.33 -10.39
C PHE A 177 -13.92 -2.81 -11.72
N ASP A 178 -13.56 -2.14 -12.82
CA ASP A 178 -13.99 -2.44 -14.19
C ASP A 178 -13.28 -3.67 -14.79
#